data_AF-A0A8D8CWA1-F1
#
_entry.id   AF-A0A8D8CWA1-F1
#
_cell.length_a   1.000
_cell.length_b   1.000
_cell.length_c   1.000
_cell.angle_alpha   90.00
_cell.angle_beta   90.00
_cell.angle_gamma   90.00
#
_symmetry.space_group_name_H-M   'P 1'
#
loop_
_entity.id
_entity.type
_entity.pdbx_description
1 polymer ?
#
loop_
_entity_poly.entity_id
_entity_poly.type
_entity_poly.pdbx_seq_one_letter_code
_entity_poly.pdbx_strand_id
1 'polypeptide(L)'
;LRTSSNIKSVGYQLRHVTMDSSISKLKTLFAGAVDAVKPGAMFERYLRDESVLRQLQIADKKYHLVGFGKAVLGMAVQMERILGERLASGCISIPVGTLERFRGEQDFQLSKAS
;
A
#
# COMPACT_ATOMS: atom_id res chain seq x y z
N LEU A 1 36.90 65.60 -13.97
CA LEU A 1 36.74 64.33 -14.72
C LEU A 1 37.23 63.18 -13.83
N ARG A 2 36.38 62.68 -12.93
CA ARG A 2 36.64 61.44 -12.17
C ARG A 2 35.75 60.37 -12.76
N THR A 3 36.38 59.39 -13.40
CA THR A 3 35.76 58.23 -14.03
C THR A 3 35.26 57.28 -12.94
N SER A 4 33.94 57.13 -12.85
CA SER A 4 33.28 56.13 -12.00
C SER A 4 33.53 54.74 -12.59
N SER A 5 34.28 53.91 -11.87
CA SER A 5 34.47 52.49 -12.16
C SER A 5 33.18 51.73 -11.85
N ASN A 6 32.62 51.12 -12.89
CA ASN A 6 31.38 50.36 -12.85
C ASN A 6 31.68 48.95 -12.30
N ILE A 7 31.61 48.77 -10.98
CA ILE A 7 31.75 47.45 -10.34
C ILE A 7 30.45 46.68 -10.59
N LYS A 8 30.46 45.79 -11.58
CA LYS A 8 29.41 44.79 -11.76
C LYS A 8 29.47 43.82 -10.58
N SER A 9 28.53 43.92 -9.64
CA SER A 9 28.33 42.86 -8.65
C SER A 9 27.90 41.59 -9.39
N VAL A 10 28.79 40.61 -9.46
CA VAL A 10 28.44 39.24 -9.87
C VAL A 10 27.54 38.70 -8.77
N GLY A 11 26.23 38.85 -8.95
CA GLY A 11 25.23 38.29 -8.07
C GLY A 11 25.35 36.77 -8.14
N TYR A 12 25.80 36.16 -7.04
CA TYR A 12 25.49 34.76 -6.80
C TYR A 12 23.97 34.66 -6.68
N GLN A 13 23.30 34.25 -7.76
CA GLN A 13 21.93 33.75 -7.67
C GLN A 13 21.97 32.53 -6.74
N LEU A 14 21.71 32.78 -5.46
CA LEU A 14 21.19 31.76 -4.56
C LEU A 14 19.93 31.23 -5.23
N ARG A 15 20.07 30.12 -5.95
CA ARG A 15 18.95 29.27 -6.27
C ARG A 15 18.36 28.90 -4.92
N HIS A 16 17.28 29.56 -4.54
CA HIS A 16 16.30 28.99 -3.63
C HIS A 16 15.79 27.73 -4.33
N VAL A 17 16.56 26.64 -4.25
CA VAL A 17 16.02 25.30 -4.36
C VAL A 17 15.04 25.25 -3.20
N THR A 18 13.76 25.45 -3.48
CA THR A 18 12.69 25.38 -2.50
C THR A 18 12.77 23.97 -1.91
N MET A 19 13.42 23.81 -0.76
CA MET A 19 13.62 22.51 -0.10
C MET A 19 12.27 21.79 0.08
N ASP A 20 11.19 22.56 0.23
CA ASP A 20 9.81 22.07 0.27
C ASP A 20 9.40 21.26 -0.97
N SER A 21 9.83 21.63 -2.19
CA SER A 21 9.41 20.92 -3.40
C SER A 21 10.05 19.53 -3.49
N SER A 22 11.34 19.41 -3.15
CA SER A 22 12.04 18.12 -3.17
C SER A 22 11.59 17.20 -2.03
N ILE A 23 11.38 17.75 -0.82
CA ILE A 23 10.84 16.99 0.31
C ILE A 23 9.40 16.53 0.02
N SER A 24 8.56 17.36 -0.60
CA SER A 24 7.22 16.95 -1.02
C SER A 24 7.27 15.81 -2.04
N LYS A 25 8.15 15.90 -3.05
CA LYS A 25 8.34 14.81 -4.03
C LYS A 25 8.77 13.51 -3.36
N LEU A 26 9.69 13.57 -2.39
CA LEU A 26 10.14 12.39 -1.66
C LEU A 26 9.02 11.79 -0.81
N LYS A 27 8.20 12.62 -0.14
CA LYS A 27 7.02 12.17 0.60
C LYS A 27 6.02 11.45 -0.31
N THR A 28 5.73 12.02 -1.49
CA THR A 28 4.84 11.39 -2.47
C THR A 28 5.39 10.06 -2.95
N LEU A 29 6.68 9.99 -3.29
CA LEU A 29 7.33 8.74 -3.71
C LEU A 29 7.25 7.68 -2.60
N PHE A 30 7.57 8.05 -1.36
CA PHE A 30 7.50 7.15 -0.21
C PHE A 30 6.06 6.66 0.01
N ALA A 31 5.09 7.57 0.03
CA ALA A 31 3.68 7.22 0.21
C ALA A 31 3.20 6.27 -0.89
N GLY A 32 3.54 6.54 -2.15
CA GLY A 32 3.23 5.66 -3.27
C GLY A 32 3.89 4.28 -3.15
N ALA A 33 5.15 4.22 -2.70
CA ALA A 33 5.84 2.96 -2.48
C ALA A 33 5.20 2.13 -1.34
N VAL A 34 4.82 2.79 -0.24
CA VAL A 34 4.11 2.15 0.88
C VAL A 34 2.74 1.67 0.43
N ASP A 35 2.02 2.48 -0.35
CA ASP A 35 0.69 2.13 -0.83
C ASP A 35 0.72 0.92 -1.78
N ALA A 36 1.69 0.87 -2.69
CA ALA A 36 1.87 -0.23 -3.64
C ALA A 36 2.11 -1.60 -2.99
N VAL A 37 2.57 -1.64 -1.74
CA VAL A 37 2.80 -2.89 -0.98
C VAL A 37 1.69 -3.20 0.03
N LYS A 38 0.66 -2.36 0.14
CA LYS A 38 -0.51 -2.70 0.95
C LYS A 38 -1.26 -3.88 0.33
N PRO A 39 -1.92 -4.72 1.15
CA PRO A 39 -2.67 -5.88 0.67
C PRO A 39 -3.61 -5.57 -0.50
N GLY A 40 -4.46 -4.54 -0.38
CA GLY A 40 -5.40 -4.16 -1.45
C GLY A 40 -4.72 -3.90 -2.79
N ALA A 41 -3.76 -2.97 -2.84
CA ALA A 41 -3.03 -2.65 -4.06
C ALA A 41 -2.23 -3.84 -4.62
N MET A 42 -1.63 -4.66 -3.75
CA MET A 42 -0.89 -5.85 -4.17
C MET A 42 -1.81 -6.87 -4.86
N PHE A 43 -2.99 -7.14 -4.27
CA PHE A 43 -3.96 -8.08 -4.86
C PHE A 43 -4.60 -7.52 -6.13
N GLU A 44 -4.98 -6.25 -6.16
CA GLU A 44 -5.50 -5.61 -7.39
C GLU A 44 -4.54 -5.76 -8.56
N ARG A 45 -3.23 -5.64 -8.32
CA ARG A 45 -2.22 -5.86 -9.36
C ARG A 45 -2.08 -7.33 -9.73
N TYR A 46 -2.08 -8.23 -8.74
CA TYR A 46 -1.92 -9.66 -8.95
C TYR A 46 -3.09 -10.27 -9.74
N LEU A 47 -4.31 -9.80 -9.51
CA LEU A 47 -5.52 -10.24 -10.19
C LEU A 47 -5.66 -9.73 -11.64
N ARG A 48 -4.82 -8.78 -12.08
CA ARG A 48 -4.76 -8.41 -13.51
C ARG A 48 -4.10 -9.49 -14.37
N ASP A 49 -3.42 -10.45 -13.73
CA ASP A 49 -2.83 -11.60 -14.40
C ASP A 49 -3.87 -12.73 -14.53
N GLU A 50 -4.35 -12.97 -15.76
CA GLU A 50 -5.32 -14.02 -16.06
C GLU A 50 -4.83 -15.43 -15.70
N SER A 51 -3.52 -15.67 -15.65
CA SER A 51 -2.98 -16.98 -15.22
C SER A 51 -3.26 -17.24 -13.73
N VAL A 52 -3.19 -16.19 -12.91
CA VAL A 52 -3.50 -16.22 -11.47
C VAL A 52 -5.00 -16.41 -11.25
N LEU A 53 -5.82 -15.66 -11.98
CA LEU A 53 -7.28 -15.78 -11.88
C LEU A 53 -7.73 -17.21 -12.17
N ARG A 54 -7.18 -17.85 -13.19
CA ARG A 54 -7.46 -19.25 -13.52
C ARG A 54 -7.10 -20.21 -12.38
N GLN A 55 -6.00 -19.98 -11.66
CA GLN A 55 -5.62 -20.80 -10.49
C GLN A 55 -6.61 -20.65 -9.33
N LEU A 56 -7.21 -19.47 -9.18
CA LEU A 56 -8.21 -19.18 -8.14
C LEU A 56 -9.64 -19.55 -8.57
N GLN A 57 -9.88 -19.87 -9.85
CA GLN A 57 -11.20 -20.16 -10.43
C GLN A 57 -11.36 -21.63 -10.83
N ILE A 58 -10.92 -22.55 -9.96
CA ILE A 58 -11.24 -23.96 -10.13
C ILE A 58 -12.72 -24.17 -9.78
N ALA A 59 -13.52 -24.56 -10.77
CA ALA A 59 -14.95 -24.81 -10.61
C ALA A 59 -15.22 -25.84 -9.50
N ASP A 60 -16.29 -25.61 -8.74
CA ASP A 60 -16.77 -26.48 -7.65
C ASP A 60 -15.77 -26.76 -6.52
N LYS A 61 -14.69 -25.97 -6.43
CA LYS A 61 -13.74 -26.05 -5.31
C LYS A 61 -14.05 -24.99 -4.26
N LYS A 62 -14.03 -25.46 -3.02
CA LYS A 62 -13.96 -24.62 -1.84
C LYS A 62 -12.50 -24.46 -1.42
N TYR A 63 -12.18 -23.29 -0.89
CA TYR A 63 -10.85 -22.91 -0.45
C TYR A 63 -10.83 -22.76 1.06
N HIS A 64 -9.69 -23.11 1.66
CA HIS A 64 -9.41 -22.86 3.07
C HIS A 64 -8.22 -21.92 3.16
N LEU A 65 -8.37 -20.83 3.91
CA LEU A 65 -7.30 -19.85 4.08
C LEU A 65 -6.50 -20.14 5.34
N VAL A 66 -5.20 -20.32 5.23
CA VAL A 66 -4.30 -20.42 6.39
C VAL A 66 -3.21 -19.36 6.25
N GLY A 67 -2.92 -18.64 7.33
CA GLY A 67 -1.84 -17.68 7.30
C GLY A 67 -1.36 -17.23 8.68
N PHE A 68 -0.17 -16.63 8.71
CA PHE A 68 0.46 -16.18 9.94
C PHE A 68 1.29 -14.92 9.69
N GLY A 69 1.39 -14.07 10.72
CA GLY A 69 2.30 -12.93 10.73
C GLY A 69 1.60 -11.58 10.83
N LYS A 70 2.40 -10.50 10.79
CA LYS A 70 1.92 -9.14 11.13
C LYS A 70 0.91 -8.57 10.14
N ALA A 71 1.05 -8.90 8.87
CA ALA A 71 0.20 -8.38 7.79
C ALA A 71 -0.99 -9.28 7.47
N VAL A 72 -1.07 -10.48 8.07
CA VAL A 72 -1.99 -11.52 7.58
C VAL A 72 -3.46 -11.13 7.73
N LEU A 73 -3.82 -10.29 8.71
CA LEU A 73 -5.20 -9.81 8.85
C LEU A 73 -5.67 -9.09 7.58
N GLY A 74 -4.90 -8.10 7.11
CA GLY A 74 -5.25 -7.36 5.89
C GLY A 74 -5.21 -8.25 4.64
N MET A 75 -4.29 -9.21 4.58
CA MET A 75 -4.23 -10.19 3.48
C MET A 75 -5.47 -11.09 3.47
N ALA A 76 -5.91 -11.54 4.63
CA ALA A 76 -7.08 -12.41 4.77
C ALA A 76 -8.36 -11.71 4.35
N VAL A 77 -8.53 -10.43 4.69
CA VAL A 77 -9.65 -9.61 4.24
C VAL A 77 -9.72 -9.53 2.72
N GLN A 78 -8.58 -9.34 2.03
CA GLN A 78 -8.58 -9.34 0.56
C GLN A 78 -8.94 -10.71 -0.01
N MET A 79 -8.41 -11.80 0.57
CA MET A 79 -8.73 -13.15 0.12
C MET A 79 -10.20 -13.52 0.33
N GLU A 80 -10.80 -13.10 1.44
CA GLU A 80 -12.23 -13.23 1.69
C GLU A 80 -13.06 -12.52 0.61
N ARG A 81 -12.70 -11.29 0.25
CA ARG A 81 -13.37 -10.53 -0.84
C ARG A 81 -13.23 -11.23 -2.20
N ILE A 82 -12.07 -11.81 -2.50
CA ILE A 82 -11.76 -12.43 -3.80
C ILE A 82 -12.42 -13.82 -3.95
N LEU A 83 -12.41 -14.60 -2.87
CA LEU A 83 -12.94 -15.96 -2.88
C LEU A 83 -14.46 -15.97 -2.66
N GLY A 84 -14.98 -15.01 -1.88
CA GLY A 84 -16.40 -14.91 -1.55
C GLY A 84 -16.93 -16.23 -0.98
N GLU A 85 -18.07 -16.69 -1.49
CA GLU A 85 -18.70 -17.95 -1.08
C GLU A 85 -17.83 -19.21 -1.32
N ARG A 86 -16.76 -19.09 -2.10
CA ARG A 86 -15.82 -20.20 -2.33
C ARG A 86 -14.84 -20.37 -1.17
N LEU A 87 -14.68 -19.38 -0.29
CA LEU A 87 -13.95 -19.55 0.96
C LEU A 87 -14.83 -20.34 1.94
N ALA A 88 -14.48 -21.60 2.23
CA ALA A 88 -15.24 -22.43 3.15
C ALA A 88 -14.90 -22.13 4.62
N SER A 89 -13.62 -21.91 4.92
CA SER A 89 -13.17 -21.50 6.26
C SER A 89 -11.75 -20.94 6.22
N GLY A 90 -11.26 -20.48 7.36
CA GLY A 90 -9.86 -20.11 7.49
C GLY A 90 -9.38 -20.07 8.93
N CYS A 91 -8.06 -20.06 9.09
CA CYS A 91 -7.37 -19.88 10.36
C CYS A 91 -6.19 -18.94 10.15
N ILE A 92 -6.14 -17.85 10.90
CA ILE A 92 -5.02 -16.91 10.87
C ILE A 92 -4.42 -16.71 12.25
N SER A 93 -3.10 -16.60 12.29
CA SER A 93 -2.35 -16.22 13.49
C SER A 93 -1.81 -14.80 13.33
N ILE A 94 -2.30 -13.89 14.17
CA ILE A 94 -1.90 -12.48 14.19
C ILE A 94 -1.22 -12.15 15.52
N PRO A 95 -0.29 -11.18 15.54
CA PRO A 95 0.28 -10.69 16.80
C PRO A 95 -0.81 -10.18 17.75
N VAL A 96 -0.59 -10.35 19.05
CA VAL A 96 -1.44 -9.77 20.10
C VAL A 96 -1.57 -8.26 19.90
N GLY A 97 -2.78 -7.71 20.07
CA GLY A 97 -3.06 -6.28 19.87
C GLY A 97 -3.41 -5.89 18.42
N THR A 98 -3.29 -6.82 17.46
CA THR A 98 -3.54 -6.50 16.03
C THR A 98 -5.01 -6.13 15.78
N LEU A 99 -5.97 -6.84 16.39
CA LEU A 99 -7.39 -6.56 16.19
C LEU A 99 -7.80 -5.22 16.79
N GLU A 100 -7.26 -4.90 17.96
CA GLU A 100 -7.52 -3.63 18.65
C GLU A 100 -6.94 -2.46 17.85
N ARG A 101 -5.71 -2.62 17.34
CA ARG A 101 -5.02 -1.60 16.57
C ARG A 101 -5.81 -1.16 15.34
N PHE A 102 -6.38 -2.11 14.61
CA PHE A 102 -7.08 -1.85 13.35
C PHE A 102 -8.60 -1.85 13.49
N ARG A 103 -9.11 -1.72 14.72
CA ARG A 103 -10.55 -1.72 14.99
C ARG A 103 -11.22 -0.56 14.26
N GLY A 104 -12.22 -0.86 13.44
CA GLY A 104 -12.96 0.14 12.66
C GLY A 104 -12.35 0.45 11.29
N GLU A 105 -11.17 -0.08 10.96
CA GLU A 105 -10.58 0.05 9.62
C GLU A 105 -11.12 -1.04 8.69
N GLN A 106 -11.71 -0.66 7.55
CA GLN A 106 -12.40 -1.60 6.65
C GLN A 106 -11.45 -2.62 6.02
N ASP A 107 -10.19 -2.25 5.77
CA ASP A 107 -9.19 -3.14 5.17
C ASP A 107 -8.66 -4.22 6.12
N PHE A 108 -9.09 -4.19 7.38
CA PHE A 108 -8.72 -5.14 8.43
C PHE A 108 -9.94 -5.76 9.12
N GLN A 109 -11.12 -5.64 8.51
CA GLN A 109 -12.36 -6.27 8.98
C GLN A 109 -12.72 -7.46 8.11
N LEU A 110 -12.72 -8.64 8.72
CA LEU A 110 -13.32 -9.84 8.15
C LEU A 110 -14.84 -9.79 8.28
N SER A 111 -15.53 -10.42 7.35
CA SER A 111 -16.97 -10.61 7.44
C SER A 111 -17.33 -11.43 8.68
N LYS A 112 -18.47 -11.13 9.31
CA LYS A 112 -18.96 -11.98 10.39
C LYS A 112 -19.34 -13.32 9.79
N ALA A 113 -18.91 -14.41 10.42
CA ALA A 113 -19.40 -15.74 10.06
C ALA A 113 -20.92 -15.76 10.21
N SER A 114 -21.63 -16.06 9.11
CA SER A 114 -23.07 -16.29 9.06
C SER A 114 -23.44 -17.63 9.65
#